data_AF-A0A8H8R2Z3-F1
#
_entry.id   AF-A0A8H8R2Z3-F1
#
_cell.length_a   1.000
_cell.length_b   1.000
_cell.length_c   1.000
_cell.angle_alpha   90.00
_cell.angle_beta   90.00
_cell.angle_gamma   90.00
#
_symmetry.space_group_name_H-M   'P 1'
#
loop_
_entity.id
_entity.type
_entity.pdbx_description
1 polymer ?
#
loop_
_entity_poly.entity_id
_entity_poly.type
_entity_poly.pdbx_seq_one_letter_code
_entity_poly.pdbx_strand_id
1 'polypeptide(L)'
;MDYDSIHGPGISNFSSPIAHRMPTISAAQALEDLKSSPKRCISTGLSLLDHALQNKEPQLPETEPFYGGVSRGEVTEVYGPPGVGKTALGLVKLLARGSHLLMKKTGCN
;
A
#
# COMPACT_ATOMS: atom_id res chain seq x y z
N MET A 1 -31.00 8.59 -47.64
CA MET A 1 -30.35 9.61 -46.79
C MET A 1 -29.35 8.86 -45.95
N ASP A 2 -28.17 8.62 -46.53
CA ASP A 2 -27.15 7.77 -45.94
C ASP A 2 -26.33 8.59 -44.95
N TYR A 3 -26.38 8.20 -43.68
CA TYR A 3 -25.75 8.87 -42.54
C TYR A 3 -24.23 9.06 -42.75
N ASP A 4 -23.61 8.10 -43.42
CA ASP A 4 -22.17 8.07 -43.73
C ASP A 4 -21.72 9.18 -44.68
N SER A 5 -22.62 9.70 -45.53
CA SER A 5 -22.34 10.80 -46.46
C SER A 5 -22.33 12.17 -45.78
N ILE A 6 -22.93 12.29 -44.59
CA ILE A 6 -22.97 13.54 -43.80
C ILE A 6 -21.83 13.57 -42.76
N HIS A 7 -21.47 12.42 -42.19
CA HIS A 7 -20.53 12.37 -41.07
C HIS A 7 -19.11 11.88 -41.43
N GLY A 8 -18.89 11.36 -42.64
CA GLY A 8 -17.61 10.76 -43.04
C GLY A 8 -17.28 9.49 -42.23
N PRO A 9 -16.37 8.62 -42.70
CA PRO A 9 -15.95 7.47 -41.92
C PRO A 9 -15.31 7.97 -40.62
N GLY A 10 -15.88 7.57 -39.49
CA GLY A 10 -15.44 7.99 -38.16
C GLY A 10 -13.99 7.60 -37.92
N ILE A 11 -13.06 8.51 -38.20
CA ILE A 11 -11.64 8.34 -37.91
C ILE A 11 -11.48 8.57 -36.40
N SER A 12 -11.81 7.54 -35.63
CA SER A 12 -11.58 7.58 -34.20
C SER A 12 -10.07 7.59 -33.96
N ASN A 13 -9.56 8.64 -33.31
CA ASN A 13 -8.13 8.85 -33.06
C ASN A 13 -7.55 7.87 -32.01
N PHE A 14 -8.22 6.74 -31.75
CA PHE A 14 -7.80 5.69 -30.82
C PHE A 14 -6.73 4.77 -31.41
N SER A 15 -5.96 5.24 -32.40
CA SER A 15 -4.77 4.55 -32.88
C SER A 15 -3.61 4.76 -31.91
N SER A 16 -3.71 4.16 -30.74
CA SER A 16 -2.60 3.89 -29.81
C SER A 16 -3.06 2.91 -28.72
N PRO A 17 -2.81 1.60 -28.85
CA PRO A 17 -3.23 0.60 -27.85
C PRO A 17 -2.50 0.68 -26.49
N ILE A 18 -1.63 1.68 -26.27
CA ILE A 18 -0.52 1.58 -25.30
C ILE A 18 -0.41 2.73 -24.29
N ALA A 19 -1.26 3.75 -24.33
CA ALA A 19 -1.18 4.83 -23.34
C ALA A 19 -2.48 4.92 -22.54
N HIS A 20 -2.40 4.74 -21.22
CA HIS A 20 -3.41 5.17 -20.26
C HIS A 20 -4.57 4.20 -19.92
N ARG A 21 -4.28 2.90 -19.77
CA ARG A 21 -5.10 2.06 -18.89
C ARG A 21 -4.23 1.51 -17.78
N MET A 22 -4.64 1.73 -16.53
CA MET A 22 -4.05 0.96 -15.43
C MET A 22 -4.28 -0.52 -15.74
N PRO A 23 -3.25 -1.38 -15.59
CA PRO A 23 -3.44 -2.81 -15.82
C PRO A 23 -4.55 -3.31 -14.90
N THR A 24 -5.63 -3.81 -15.50
CA THR A 24 -6.70 -4.48 -14.76
C THR A 24 -6.17 -5.82 -14.28
N ILE A 25 -5.68 -5.84 -13.05
CA ILE A 25 -5.37 -7.08 -12.34
C ILE A 25 -6.66 -7.65 -11.76
N SER A 26 -6.86 -8.96 -11.91
CA SER A 26 -7.97 -9.66 -11.24
C SER A 26 -7.79 -9.56 -9.72
N ALA A 27 -8.88 -9.36 -8.98
CA ALA A 27 -8.86 -9.36 -7.52
C ALA A 27 -8.30 -10.69 -6.95
N ALA A 28 -8.57 -11.82 -7.63
CA ALA A 28 -8.03 -13.12 -7.24
C ALA A 28 -6.51 -13.17 -7.39
N GLN A 29 -5.99 -12.67 -8.51
CA GLN A 29 -4.55 -12.61 -8.78
C GLN A 29 -3.84 -11.66 -7.82
N ALA A 30 -4.44 -10.49 -7.54
CA ALA A 30 -3.91 -9.55 -6.54
C ALA A 30 -3.85 -10.17 -5.14
N LEU A 31 -4.83 -11.01 -4.77
CA LEU A 31 -4.83 -11.73 -3.49
C LEU A 31 -3.78 -12.84 -3.45
N GLU A 32 -3.58 -13.56 -4.55
CA GLU A 32 -2.53 -14.58 -4.68
C GLU A 32 -1.14 -13.94 -4.63
N ASP A 33 -0.92 -12.82 -5.32
CA ASP A 33 0.32 -12.03 -5.27
C ASP A 33 0.60 -11.50 -3.86
N LEU A 34 -0.45 -11.07 -3.15
CA LEU A 34 -0.35 -10.63 -1.74
C LEU A 34 0.04 -11.79 -0.80
N LYS A 35 -0.34 -13.02 -1.11
CA LYS A 35 -0.03 -14.23 -0.31
C LYS A 35 1.31 -14.86 -0.68
N SER A 36 1.69 -14.83 -1.96
CA SER A 36 2.89 -15.48 -2.49
C SER A 36 4.15 -14.64 -2.27
N SER A 37 4.01 -13.30 -2.22
CA SER A 37 5.16 -12.43 -1.95
C SER A 37 5.61 -12.58 -0.49
N PRO A 38 6.91 -12.80 -0.23
CA PRO A 38 7.44 -12.70 1.12
C PRO A 38 7.24 -11.24 1.57
N LYS A 39 6.21 -11.01 2.38
CA LYS A 39 5.84 -9.67 2.85
C LYS A 39 7.06 -9.04 3.49
N ARG A 40 7.65 -8.05 2.81
CA ARG A 40 8.72 -7.23 3.39
C ARG A 40 8.08 -6.34 4.45
N CYS A 41 7.89 -6.87 5.64
CA CYS A 41 7.38 -6.14 6.78
C CYS A 41 8.44 -5.17 7.29
N ILE A 42 8.00 -3.99 7.71
CA ILE A 42 8.85 -3.00 8.35
C ILE A 42 8.45 -2.95 9.82
N SER A 43 9.38 -3.32 10.71
CA SER A 43 9.18 -3.20 12.16
C SER A 43 8.86 -1.76 12.56
N THR A 44 8.00 -1.61 13.56
CA THR A 44 7.66 -0.34 14.20
C THR A 44 8.60 0.01 15.35
N GLY A 45 9.53 -0.89 15.71
CA GLY A 45 10.37 -0.78 16.90
C GLY A 45 9.66 -1.18 18.20
N LEU A 46 8.38 -1.56 18.12
CA LEU A 46 7.57 -2.04 19.23
C LEU A 46 7.11 -3.46 18.91
N SER A 47 7.69 -4.46 19.58
CA SER A 47 7.39 -5.88 19.32
C SER A 47 5.89 -6.20 19.44
N LEU A 48 5.23 -5.71 20.48
CA LEU A 48 3.79 -5.91 20.69
C LEU A 48 2.94 -5.34 19.55
N LEU A 49 3.30 -4.15 19.05
CA LEU A 49 2.60 -3.54 17.91
C LEU A 49 2.90 -4.30 16.62
N ASP A 50 4.12 -4.76 16.44
CA ASP A 50 4.53 -5.56 15.29
C ASP A 50 3.78 -6.90 15.21
N HIS A 51 3.52 -7.55 16.35
CA HIS A 51 2.66 -8.73 16.43
C HIS A 51 1.19 -8.40 16.14
N ALA A 52 0.67 -7.33 16.74
CA ALA A 52 -0.71 -6.90 16.54
C ALA A 52 -1.01 -6.58 15.05
N LEU A 53 -0.07 -5.91 14.37
CA LEU A 53 -0.17 -5.60 12.93
C LEU A 53 -0.12 -6.84 12.03
N GLN A 54 0.51 -7.92 12.48
CA GLN A 54 0.59 -9.18 11.74
C GLN A 54 -0.60 -10.10 12.04
N ASN A 55 -1.57 -9.65 12.85
CA ASN A 55 -2.71 -10.46 13.30
C ASN A 55 -2.26 -11.81 13.92
N LYS A 56 -1.09 -11.80 14.56
CA LYS A 56 -0.56 -12.96 15.27
C LYS A 56 -0.77 -12.76 16.76
N GLU A 57 -1.35 -13.75 17.41
CA GLU A 57 -1.32 -13.85 18.87
C GLU A 57 0.16 -13.89 19.31
N PRO A 58 0.54 -13.25 20.44
CA PRO A 58 1.89 -13.35 21.00
C PRO A 58 2.13 -14.77 21.50
N GLN A 59 2.29 -15.69 20.55
CA GLN A 59 2.72 -17.05 20.81
C GLN A 59 4.23 -17.01 21.12
N LEU A 60 4.58 -17.82 22.12
CA LEU A 60 5.90 -18.05 22.72
C LEU A 60 7.06 -18.04 21.71
N PRO A 61 8.30 -17.76 22.16
CA PRO A 61 9.42 -17.47 21.27
C PRO A 61 9.76 -18.69 20.41
N GLU A 62 9.17 -18.77 19.22
CA GLU A 62 9.67 -19.63 18.17
C GLU A 62 10.94 -18.99 17.61
N THR A 63 11.97 -19.81 17.60
CA THR A 63 13.42 -19.66 17.32
C THR A 63 13.84 -18.78 16.13
N GLU A 64 12.92 -18.19 15.37
CA GLU A 64 13.24 -17.43 14.17
C GLU A 64 13.12 -15.91 14.40
N PRO A 65 14.10 -15.10 13.96
CA PRO A 65 14.03 -13.64 14.04
C PRO A 65 12.92 -13.12 13.14
N PHE A 66 11.69 -13.07 13.66
CA PHE A 66 10.52 -12.67 12.90
C PHE A 66 10.46 -11.14 12.83
N TYR A 67 10.75 -10.60 11.65
CA TYR A 67 10.61 -9.18 11.37
C TYR A 67 9.12 -8.85 11.16
N GLY A 68 8.39 -8.55 12.24
CA GLY A 68 6.99 -8.11 12.19
C GLY A 68 6.82 -6.64 11.78
N GLY A 69 5.59 -6.12 11.89
CA GLY A 69 5.27 -4.70 11.67
C GLY A 69 4.39 -4.42 10.46
N VAL A 70 4.58 -3.26 9.84
CA VAL A 70 3.74 -2.79 8.73
C VAL A 70 4.09 -3.54 7.44
N SER A 71 3.12 -4.21 6.84
CA SER A 71 3.25 -4.93 5.57
C SER A 71 3.40 -3.96 4.39
N ARG A 72 4.36 -4.23 3.50
CA ARG A 72 4.46 -3.48 2.23
C ARG A 72 3.31 -3.89 1.29
N GLY A 73 2.74 -2.92 0.58
CA GLY A 73 1.61 -3.16 -0.33
C GLY A 73 0.25 -3.11 0.37
N GLU A 74 0.23 -2.88 1.68
CA GLU A 74 -0.97 -2.68 2.48
C GLU A 74 -1.03 -1.24 3.00
N VAL A 75 -2.23 -0.71 3.15
CA VAL A 75 -2.47 0.62 3.74
C VAL A 75 -2.76 0.41 5.22
N THR A 76 -1.90 0.93 6.10
CA THR A 76 -2.12 0.92 7.55
C THR A 76 -2.55 2.31 8.00
N GLU A 77 -3.73 2.40 8.59
CA GLU A 77 -4.29 3.64 9.10
C GLU A 77 -4.18 3.70 10.62
N VAL A 78 -3.72 4.84 11.15
CA VAL A 78 -3.52 5.06 12.60
C VAL A 78 -4.45 6.17 13.05
N TYR A 79 -5.42 5.82 13.89
CA TYR A 79 -6.45 6.74 14.40
C TYR A 79 -6.29 7.00 15.89
N GLY A 80 -6.81 8.15 16.34
CA GLY A 80 -6.88 8.49 17.76
C GLY A 80 -6.93 10.00 18.04
N PRO A 81 -7.20 10.42 19.28
CA PRO A 81 -7.22 11.82 19.71
C PRO A 81 -5.91 12.59 19.43
N PRO A 82 -5.90 13.93 19.41
CA PRO A 82 -4.65 14.70 19.37
C PRO A 82 -3.76 14.33 20.57
N GLY A 83 -2.43 14.32 20.38
CA GLY A 83 -1.47 14.03 21.44
C GLY A 83 -1.14 12.55 21.69
N VAL A 84 -1.90 11.58 21.15
CA VAL A 84 -1.64 10.13 21.36
C VAL A 84 -0.40 9.57 20.62
N GLY A 85 0.44 10.43 20.04
CA GLY A 85 1.70 9.98 19.43
C GLY A 85 1.62 9.41 18.01
N LYS A 86 0.52 9.59 17.26
CA LYS A 86 0.39 9.13 15.86
C LYS A 86 1.55 9.60 14.97
N THR A 87 1.94 10.86 15.10
CA THR A 87 3.09 11.44 14.38
C THR A 87 4.41 10.86 14.88
N ALA A 88 4.57 10.67 16.19
CA ALA A 88 5.77 10.06 16.77
C ALA A 88 5.96 8.63 16.26
N LEU A 89 4.89 7.84 16.14
CA LEU A 89 4.90 6.51 15.55
C LEU A 89 5.40 6.54 14.09
N GLY A 90 4.91 7.49 13.28
CA GLY A 90 5.38 7.70 11.91
C GLY A 90 6.85 8.17 11.82
N LEU A 91 7.37 8.85 12.84
CA LEU A 91 8.77 9.29 12.90
C LEU A 91 9.71 8.17 13.35
N VAL A 92 9.31 7.35 14.33
CA VAL A 92 10.08 6.15 14.72
C VAL A 92 10.25 5.22 13.51
N LYS A 93 9.23 5.15 12.65
CA LYS A 93 9.30 4.46 11.35
C LYS A 93 10.39 5.00 10.42
N LEU A 94 10.52 6.33 10.33
CA LEU A 94 11.48 7.03 9.45
C LEU A 94 12.93 6.63 9.76
N LEU A 95 13.23 6.41 11.04
CA LEU A 95 14.60 6.14 11.49
C LEU A 95 14.99 4.66 11.37
N ALA A 96 14.02 3.75 11.27
CA ALA A 96 14.27 2.31 11.33
C ALA A 96 14.87 1.71 10.05
N ARG A 97 14.79 2.40 8.90
CA ARG A 97 15.35 1.91 7.63
C ARG A 97 15.87 3.09 6.82
N GLY A 98 17.11 3.01 6.32
CA GLY A 98 17.74 3.99 5.40
C GLY A 98 17.09 4.06 4.01
N SER A 99 15.75 4.01 3.95
CA SER A 99 14.92 4.10 2.76
C SER A 99 14.34 5.52 2.66
N HIS A 100 14.24 6.07 1.45
CA HIS A 100 13.56 7.36 1.24
C HIS A 100 12.06 7.22 1.57
N LEU A 101 11.59 8.02 2.53
CA LEU A 101 10.18 8.11 2.94
C LEU A 101 9.64 9.49 2.60
N LEU A 102 8.48 9.53 1.94
CA LEU A 102 7.74 10.76 1.68
C LEU A 102 6.65 10.94 2.74
N MET A 103 6.76 11.99 3.56
CA MET A 103 5.74 12.36 4.53
C MET A 103 4.93 13.56 4.03
N LYS A 104 3.62 13.39 3.89
CA LYS A 104 2.69 14.50 3.61
C LYS A 104 1.96 14.86 4.91
N LYS A 105 2.30 16.02 5.49
CA LYS A 105 1.59 16.56 6.67
C LYS A 105 0.31 17.27 6.20
N THR A 106 -0.84 16.83 6.70
CA THR A 106 -2.16 17.39 6.35
C THR A 106 -2.82 18.19 7.48
N GLY A 107 -2.17 18.32 8.64
CA GLY A 107 -2.69 19.05 9.79
C GLY A 107 -1.83 20.25 10.18
N CYS A 108 -2.34 21.45 9.89
CA CYS A 108 -1.89 22.73 10.44
C CYS A 108 -3.15 23.52 10.77
N ASN A 109 -3.39 23.78 12.06
CA ASN A 109 -4.17 24.90 12.54
C ASN A 109 -3.33 25.56 13.63
#